data_AF-A0A9Q3CP09-F1
#
_entry.id   AF-A0A9Q3CP09-F1
#
_cell.length_a   1.000
_cell.length_b   1.000
_cell.length_c   1.000
_cell.angle_alpha   90.00
_cell.angle_beta   90.00
_cell.angle_gamma   90.00
#
_symmetry.space_group_name_H-M   'P 1'
#
loop_
_entity.id
_entity.type
_entity.pdbx_description
1 polymer ?
#
loop_
_entity_poly.entity_id
_entity_poly.type
_entity_poly.pdbx_seq_one_letter_code
_entity_poly.pdbx_strand_id
1 'polypeptide(L)' 'MKECLIKISSQFREASASYNEELGEIKVHEVERPYPPLLRRPAYPAIPRAVEELDCQLTELMKQGVLRNSGNNEEV' A
#
# COMPACT_ATOMS: atom_id res chain seq x y z
N MET A 1 16.88 -17.90 21.61
CA MET A 1 15.97 -16.75 21.38
C MET A 1 15.25 -16.83 20.03
N LYS A 2 15.96 -16.94 18.89
CA LYS A 2 15.33 -17.10 17.55
C LYS A 2 14.30 -18.23 17.45
N GLU A 3 14.59 -19.39 18.03
CA GLU A 3 13.68 -20.55 17.96
C GLU A 3 12.33 -20.33 18.64
N CYS A 4 12.29 -19.53 19.72
CA CYS A 4 11.03 -19.18 20.38
C CYS A 4 10.18 -18.27 19.50
N LEU A 5 10.80 -17.34 18.77
CA LEU A 5 10.09 -16.43 17.87
C LEU A 5 9.48 -17.17 16.67
N ILE A 6 10.21 -18.14 16.10
CA ILE A 6 9.70 -18.98 15.02
C ILE A 6 8.51 -19.80 15.51
N LYS A 7 8.57 -20.36 16.73
CA LYS A 7 7.44 -21.07 17.33
C LYS A 7 6.22 -20.17 17.51
N ILE A 8 6.38 -18.98 18.06
CA ILE A 8 5.29 -18.02 18.25
C ILE A 8 4.67 -17.61 16.91
N SER A 9 5.50 -17.28 15.90
CA SER A 9 5.03 -16.95 14.57
C SER A 9 4.27 -18.10 13.92
N SER A 10 4.74 -19.34 14.10
CA SER A 10 4.03 -20.54 13.60
C SER A 10 2.72 -20.82 14.33
N GLN A 11 2.64 -20.50 15.63
CA GLN A 11 1.42 -20.65 16.43
C GLN A 11 0.38 -19.60 16.09
N PHE A 12 0.80 -18.35 15.84
CA PHE A 12 -0.06 -17.23 15.50
C PHE A 12 0.14 -16.80 14.04
N ARG A 13 -0.03 -17.76 13.13
CA ARG A 13 0.21 -17.55 11.70
C ARG A 13 -0.68 -16.45 11.14
N GLU A 14 -1.98 -16.49 11.41
CA GLU A 14 -2.96 -15.50 10.91
C GLU A 14 -2.72 -14.07 11.45
N ALA A 15 -2.07 -13.94 12.60
CA ALA A 15 -1.72 -12.65 13.18
C ALA A 15 -0.31 -12.16 12.76
N SER A 16 0.45 -13.00 12.05
CA SER A 16 1.81 -12.71 11.61
C SER A 16 1.80 -12.33 10.14
N ALA A 17 2.47 -11.23 9.79
CA ALA A 17 2.66 -10.88 8.38
C ALA A 17 3.78 -11.76 7.79
N SER A 18 3.40 -12.78 7.02
CA SER A 18 4.34 -13.57 6.21
C SER A 18 4.53 -12.93 4.84
N TYR A 19 5.68 -13.16 4.21
CA TYR A 19 6.01 -12.58 2.90
C TYR A 19 5.05 -12.98 1.76
N ASN A 20 4.39 -14.13 1.87
CA ASN A 20 3.54 -14.70 0.81
C ASN A 20 2.03 -14.61 1.10
N GLU A 21 1.63 -13.92 2.16
CA GLU A 21 0.22 -13.84 2.56
C GLU A 21 -0.40 -12.54 2.06
N GLU A 22 -1.63 -12.63 1.56
CA GLU A 22 -2.42 -11.46 1.18
C GLU A 22 -2.74 -10.64 2.43
N LEU A 23 -2.87 -9.32 2.26
CA LEU A 23 -3.30 -8.45 3.35
C LEU A 23 -4.72 -8.84 3.77
N GLY A 24 -4.94 -9.02 5.08
CA GLY A 24 -6.24 -9.37 5.64
C GLY A 24 -7.31 -8.31 5.40
N GLU A 25 -8.54 -8.55 5.87
CA GLU A 25 -9.68 -7.62 5.66
C GLU A 25 -9.41 -6.21 6.21
N ILE A 26 -9.08 -5.28 5.32
CA ILE A 26 -8.88 -3.86 5.66
C ILE A 26 -10.26 -3.20 5.76
N LYS A 27 -10.67 -2.83 6.98
CA LYS A 27 -11.81 -1.92 7.17
C LYS A 27 -11.38 -0.50 6.79
N VAL A 28 -11.83 -0.04 5.64
CA VAL A 28 -11.56 1.32 5.17
C VAL A 28 -12.39 2.30 6.00
N HIS A 29 -11.74 3.29 6.59
CA HIS A 29 -12.40 4.45 7.15
C HIS A 29 -12.41 5.57 6.10
N GLU A 30 -13.59 5.97 5.66
CA GLU A 30 -13.74 7.03 4.67
C GLU A 30 -13.59 8.39 5.35
N VAL A 31 -12.63 9.18 4.89
CA VAL A 31 -12.34 10.53 5.39
C VAL A 31 -12.69 11.53 4.29
N GLU A 32 -13.37 12.62 4.66
CA GLU A 32 -13.63 13.72 3.73
C GLU A 32 -12.31 14.28 3.17
N ARG A 33 -12.28 14.60 1.87
CA ARG A 33 -11.05 15.03 1.19
C ARG A 33 -10.51 16.29 1.89
N PRO A 34 -9.31 16.23 2.51
CA PRO A 34 -8.87 17.27 3.43
C PRO A 34 -8.54 18.60 2.77
N TYR A 35 -8.32 18.62 1.44
CA TYR A 35 -7.96 19.82 0.70
C TYR A 35 -8.78 19.99 -0.58
N PRO A 36 -9.22 21.24 -0.87
CA PRO A 36 -9.81 21.56 -2.15
C PRO A 36 -8.81 21.32 -3.30
N PRO A 37 -9.27 20.96 -4.52
CA PRO A 37 -8.41 20.64 -5.65
C PRO A 37 -7.33 21.68 -5.96
N LEU A 38 -7.65 22.97 -5.76
CA LEU A 38 -6.75 24.10 -5.98
C LEU A 38 -5.46 24.08 -5.14
N LEU A 39 -5.45 23.36 -4.00
CA LEU A 39 -4.28 23.23 -3.13
C LEU A 39 -3.49 21.94 -3.39
N ARG A 40 -3.89 21.13 -4.38
CA ARG A 40 -3.15 19.95 -4.79
C ARG A 40 -1.86 20.37 -5.47
N ARG A 41 -0.73 19.92 -4.93
CA ARG A 41 0.58 20.15 -5.54
C ARG A 41 0.81 19.07 -6.61
N PRO A 42 1.46 19.41 -7.73
CA PRO A 42 1.90 18.41 -8.68
C PRO A 42 2.87 17.43 -7.98
N ALA A 43 2.96 16.21 -8.52
CA ALA A 43 3.96 15.27 -8.06
C ALA A 43 5.37 15.84 -8.30
N TYR A 44 6.25 15.68 -7.32
CA TYR A 44 7.66 16.05 -7.49
C TYR A 44 8.33 15.12 -8.51
N PRO A 45 9.32 15.61 -9.28
CA PRO A 45 10.06 14.77 -10.19
C PRO A 45 10.82 13.68 -9.42
N ALA A 46 10.61 12.44 -9.82
CA ALA A 46 11.33 11.29 -9.27
C ALA A 46 12.53 10.90 -10.16
N ILE A 47 13.55 10.30 -9.55
CA ILE A 47 14.69 9.74 -10.30
C ILE A 47 14.27 8.42 -10.98
N PRO A 48 14.82 8.07 -12.16
CA PRO A 48 14.37 6.90 -12.94
C PRO A 48 14.36 5.59 -12.15
N ARG A 49 15.43 5.34 -11.38
CA ARG A 49 15.53 4.16 -10.51
C ARG A 49 14.39 4.09 -9.49
N ALA A 50 14.03 5.22 -8.89
CA ALA A 50 12.95 5.26 -7.92
C ALA A 50 11.60 5.00 -8.59
N VAL A 51 11.40 5.47 -9.83
CA VAL A 51 10.18 5.19 -10.60
C VAL A 51 10.01 3.69 -10.85
N GLU A 52 11.07 3.00 -11.25
CA GLU A 52 11.03 1.54 -11.51
C GLU A 52 10.72 0.74 -10.23
N GLU A 53 11.36 1.08 -9.11
CA GLU A 53 11.12 0.43 -7.81
C GLU A 53 9.68 0.70 -7.32
N LEU A 54 9.18 1.93 -7.50
CA LEU A 54 7.82 2.31 -7.16
C LEU A 54 6.77 1.60 -8.02
N ASP A 55 7.03 1.43 -9.32
CA ASP A 55 6.07 0.80 -10.24
C ASP A 55 5.84 -0.69 -9.91
N CYS A 56 6.91 -1.40 -9.50
CA CYS A 56 6.81 -2.76 -9.00
C CYS A 56 5.90 -2.84 -7.75
N GLN A 57 6.15 -1.97 -6.78
CA GLN A 57 5.39 -1.93 -5.52
C GLN A 57 3.93 -1.51 -5.73
N LEU A 58 3.70 -0.53 -6.59
CA LEU A 58 2.35 -0.08 -6.96
C LEU A 58 1.55 -1.22 -7.59
N THR A 59 2.17 -1.97 -8.50
CA THR A 59 1.54 -3.12 -9.16
C THR A 59 1.13 -4.20 -8.15
N GLU A 60 1.96 -4.50 -7.16
CA GLU A 60 1.64 -5.45 -6.09
C GLU A 60 0.45 -4.96 -5.24
N LEU A 61 0.47 -3.69 -4.82
CA LEU A 61 -0.60 -3.10 -4.02
C LEU A 61 -1.94 -2.99 -4.77
N MET A 62 -1.90 -2.78 -6.09
CA MET A 62 -3.10 -2.83 -6.94
C MET A 62 -3.67 -4.24 -7.04
N LYS A 63 -2.81 -5.26 -7.19
CA LYS A 63 -3.23 -6.68 -7.21
C LYS A 63 -3.87 -7.11 -5.89
N GLN A 64 -3.34 -6.63 -4.76
CA GLN A 64 -3.90 -6.86 -3.42
C GLN A 64 -5.18 -6.06 -3.15
N GLY A 65 -5.62 -5.20 -4.07
CA GLY A 65 -6.84 -4.40 -3.92
C GLY A 65 -6.75 -3.25 -2.91
N VAL A 66 -5.55 -2.98 -2.39
CA VAL A 66 -5.26 -1.85 -1.48
C VAL A 66 -5.36 -0.53 -2.22
N LEU A 67 -4.75 -0.46 -3.41
CA LEU A 67 -4.82 0.69 -4.29
C LEU A 67 -5.84 0.45 -5.40
N ARG A 68 -6.57 1.50 -5.76
CA ARG A 68 -7.51 1.50 -6.88
C ARG A 68 -7.21 2.69 -7.76
N ASN A 69 -7.35 2.52 -9.07
CA ASN A 69 -7.23 3.63 -9.99
C ASN A 69 -8.43 4.57 -9.78
N SER A 70 -8.17 5.75 -9.23
CA SER A 70 -9.17 6.83 -9.17
C SER A 70 -9.00 7.69 -10.42
N GLY A 71 -9.92 7.58 -11.38
CA GLY A 71 -9.91 8.35 -12.63
C GLY A 71 -10.07 9.88 -12.48
N ASN A 72 -9.87 10.44 -11.29
CA ASN A 72 -10.06 11.87 -10.99
C ASN A 72 -8.87 12.76 -11.38
N ASN A 73 -7.93 12.26 -12.18
CA ASN A 73 -6.80 13.07 -12.67
C ASN A 73 -7.14 13.85 -13.96
N GLU A 74 -8.38 13.77 -14.46
CA GLU A 74 -8.81 14.46 -15.70
C GLU A 74 -9.32 15.91 -15.48
N GLU A 75 -9.43 16.40 -14.24
CA GLU A 75 -9.78 17.80 -13.96
C GLU A 75 -8.56 18.59 -13.46
N VAL A 76 -7.62 18.88 -14.36
CA VAL A 76 -6.73 20.06 -14.28
C VAL A 76 -6.56 20.63 -15.67
#